data_AF-A0A9D5WE87-F1
#
_entry.id   AF-A0A9D5WE87-F1
#
_cell.length_a   1.000
_cell.length_b   1.000
_cell.length_c   1.000
_cell.angle_alpha   90.00
_cell.angle_beta   90.00
_cell.angle_gamma   90.00
#
_symmetry.space_group_name_H-M   'P 1'
#
loop_
_entity.id
_entity.type
_entity.pdbx_description
1 polymer ?
#
loop_
_entity_poly.entity_id
_entity_poly.type
_entity_poly.pdbx_seq_one_letter_code
_entity_poly.pdbx_strand_id
1 'polypeptide(L)' 'MTEIKWSVLIVDDEAADRQTIRQILKDRYKLFFAIDGLSALDKADIFNKLCQV' A
#
# COMPACT_ATOMS: atom_id res chain seq x y z
N MET A 1 -19.27 11.16 -3.78
CA MET A 1 -18.10 10.62 -3.05
C MET A 1 -17.33 9.71 -3.99
N THR A 2 -16.05 9.97 -4.24
CA THR A 2 -15.20 9.00 -4.95
C THR A 2 -14.84 7.90 -3.96
N GLU A 3 -15.50 6.76 -4.05
CA GLU A 3 -15.19 5.57 -3.27
C GLU A 3 -13.71 5.20 -3.49
N ILE A 4 -12.96 4.98 -2.41
CA ILE A 4 -11.57 4.51 -2.48
C ILE A 4 -11.60 3.11 -3.07
N LYS A 5 -11.39 3.01 -4.37
CA LYS A 5 -11.78 1.84 -5.17
C LYS A 5 -10.74 0.72 -5.17
N TRP A 6 -9.50 1.02 -4.76
CA TRP A 6 -8.37 0.08 -4.78
C TRP A 6 -7.41 0.37 -3.64
N SER A 7 -6.81 -0.68 -3.08
CA SER A 7 -5.63 -0.51 -2.22
C SER A 7 -4.37 -0.88 -2.97
N VAL A 8 -3.28 -0.20 -2.66
CA VAL A 8 -1.98 -0.36 -3.32
C VAL A 8 -0.94 -0.65 -2.26
N LEU A 9 -0.20 -1.76 -2.44
CA LEU A 9 0.97 -2.10 -1.65
C LEU A 9 2.22 -1.63 -2.39
N ILE A 10 2.98 -0.73 -1.78
CA ILE A 10 4.24 -0.19 -2.29
C ILE A 10 5.37 -0.86 -1.52
N VAL A 11 6.30 -1.46 -2.26
CA VAL A 11 7.47 -2.14 -1.71
C VAL A 11 8.69 -1.40 -2.21
N ASP A 12 9.38 -0.72 -1.29
CA ASP A 12 10.52 0.12 -1.60
C ASP A 12 11.34 0.25 -0.31
N ASP A 13 12.66 0.06 -0.37
CA ASP A 13 13.56 0.14 0.78
C ASP A 13 13.95 1.60 1.09
N GLU A 14 13.84 2.52 0.13
CA GLU A 14 14.13 3.94 0.32
C GLU A 14 12.97 4.72 0.96
N ALA A 15 13.25 5.34 2.11
CA ALA A 15 12.22 6.08 2.86
C ALA A 15 11.71 7.33 2.15
N ALA A 16 12.59 8.01 1.38
CA ALA A 16 12.25 9.21 0.63
C ALA A 16 11.23 8.91 -0.48
N ASP A 17 11.43 7.80 -1.19
CA ASP A 17 10.57 7.38 -2.28
C ASP A 17 9.20 6.96 -1.77
N ARG A 18 9.14 6.18 -0.68
CA ARG A 18 7.87 5.85 0.00
C ARG A 18 7.08 7.10 0.41
N GLN A 19 7.77 8.11 0.94
CA GLN A 19 7.12 9.34 1.37
C GLN A 19 6.58 10.15 0.19
N THR A 20 7.35 10.24 -0.89
CA THR A 20 6.95 10.90 -2.13
C THR A 20 5.73 10.24 -2.74
N ILE A 21 5.77 8.91 -2.92
CA ILE A 21 4.65 8.14 -3.49
C ILE A 21 3.40 8.26 -2.61
N ARG A 22 3.57 8.27 -1.27
CA ARG A 22 2.45 8.51 -0.35
C ARG A 22 1.74 9.83 -0.64
N GLN A 23 2.48 10.93 -0.83
CA GLN A 23 1.86 12.23 -1.08
C GLN A 23 1.10 12.26 -2.42
N ILE A 24 1.60 11.56 -3.43
CA ILE A 24 0.98 11.50 -4.76
C ILE A 24 -0.32 10.68 -4.75
N LEU A 25 -0.35 9.58 -4.02
CA LEU A 25 -1.43 8.57 -4.14
C LEU A 25 -2.42 8.55 -2.97
N LYS A 26 -2.13 9.20 -1.84
CA LYS A 26 -2.94 9.14 -0.60
C LYS A 26 -4.40 9.55 -0.78
N ASP A 27 -4.69 10.46 -1.70
CA ASP A 27 -6.03 11.03 -1.88
C ASP A 27 -6.94 10.15 -2.75
N ARG A 28 -6.35 9.16 -3.45
CA ARG A 28 -7.06 8.28 -4.40
C ARG A 28 -7.11 6.83 -3.97
N TYR A 29 -6.11 6.38 -3.19
CA TYR A 29 -5.91 4.97 -2.89
C TYR A 29 -5.66 4.75 -1.39
N LYS A 30 -6.03 3.56 -0.92
CA LYS A 30 -5.58 3.07 0.38
C LYS A 30 -4.16 2.52 0.23
N LEU A 31 -3.19 3.19 0.82
CA LEU A 31 -1.78 2.84 0.64
C LEU A 31 -1.25 1.98 1.78
N PHE A 32 -0.51 0.94 1.41
CA PHE A 32 0.28 0.12 2.30
C PHE A 32 1.74 0.19 1.87
N PHE A 33 2.65 0.12 2.84
CA PHE A 33 4.08 0.24 2.59
C PHE A 33 4.81 -0.95 3.22
N ALA A 34 5.79 -1.48 2.49
CA ALA A 34 6.75 -2.48 2.92
C ALA A 34 8.16 -2.01 2.56
N ILE A 35 9.14 -2.35 3.41
CA ILE A 35 10.55 -2.00 3.20
C ILE A 35 11.31 -3.09 2.45
N ASP A 36 10.75 -4.30 2.38
CA ASP A 36 11.38 -5.47 1.79
C ASP A 36 10.30 -6.46 1.34
N GLY A 37 10.71 -7.47 0.56
CA GLY A 37 9.80 -8.47 0.00
C GLY A 37 9.13 -9.38 1.02
N LEU A 38 9.75 -9.68 2.16
CA LEU A 38 9.14 -10.50 3.22
C LEU A 38 8.07 -9.69 3.94
N SER A 39 8.39 -8.46 4.33
CA SER A 39 7.42 -7.51 4.88
C SER A 39 6.24 -7.25 3.93
N ALA A 40 6.50 -7.27 2.62
CA ALA A 40 5.48 -7.14 1.59
C ALA A 40 4.57 -8.37 1.55
N LEU A 41 5.14 -9.57 1.62
CA LEU A 41 4.40 -10.83 1.61
C LEU A 41 3.44 -10.93 2.81
N ASP A 42 3.92 -10.58 4.01
CA ASP A 42 3.09 -10.55 5.22
C ASP A 42 1.91 -9.58 5.07
N LYS A 43 2.15 -8.42 4.46
CA LYS A 43 1.11 -7.42 4.19
C LYS A 43 0.16 -7.85 3.07
N ALA A 44 0.63 -8.63 2.11
CA ALA A 44 -0.19 -9.19 1.04
C ALA A 44 -1.18 -10.24 1.57
N ASP A 45 -0.78 -11.07 2.54
CA ASP A 45 -1.69 -12.03 3.18
C ASP A 45 -2.82 -11.31 3.95
N ILE A 46 -2.47 -10.22 4.65
CA ILE A 46 -3.44 -9.33 5.30
C ILE A 46 -4.33 -8.64 4.27
N PHE A 47 -3.76 -8.18 3.15
CA PHE A 47 -4.49 -7.54 2.07
C PHE A 47 -5.56 -8.46 1.47
N ASN A 48 -5.22 -9.73 1.22
CA ASN A 48 -6.15 -10.72 0.68
C ASN A 48 -7.31 -11.01 1.64
N LYS A 49 -7.04 -11.10 2.95
CA LYS A 49 -8.08 -11.32 3.97
C LYS A 49 -9.04 -10.13 4.13
N LEU A 50 -8.57 -8.90 3.92
CA LEU A 50 -9.38 -7.69 4.06
C LEU A 50 -10.25 -7.37 2.83
N CYS A 51 -9.93 -7.93 1.66
CA CYS A 51 -10.68 -7.74 0.41
C CYS A 51 -11.70 -8.85 0.10
N GLN A 52 -11.84 -9.87 0.95
CA GLN A 52 -12.84 -10.95 0.79
C GLN A 52 -14.18 -10.70 1.50
N VAL A 53 -14.51 -9.45 1.85
CA VAL A 53 -15.80 -9.08 2.48
C VAL A 53 -16.55 -8.06 1.64
#